data_AF-A0A427P360-F1
#
_entry.id   AF-A0A427P360-F1
#
_cell.length_a   1.000
_cell.length_b   1.000
_cell.length_c   1.000
_cell.angle_alpha   90.00
_cell.angle_beta   90.00
_cell.angle_gamma   90.00
#
_symmetry.space_group_name_H-M   'P 1'
#
loop_
_entity.id
_entity.type
_entity.pdbx_description
1 polymer ?
#
loop_
_entity_poly.entity_id
_entity_poly.type
_entity_poly.pdbx_seq_one_letter_code
_entity_poly.pdbx_strand_id
1 'polypeptide(L)'
;MTNKAMGLSPACLKTLAPVEANPNKSNQHELNGVIELKAILGLNDARYSAIFSVRGEPITAAVDVTWYDARAAHPTRTEHRLYFETNAVMERAQAGDDLLIGFDKQGQLHCILIPRSAAGGGANTDAWVSVT
;
A
#
# COMPACT_ATOMS: atom_id res chain seq x y z
N MET A 1 13.44 -23.25 -15.26
CA MET A 1 13.31 -22.01 -14.46
C MET A 1 12.60 -22.38 -13.18
N THR A 2 13.20 -22.14 -12.01
CA THR A 2 12.52 -22.38 -10.75
C THR A 2 11.43 -21.32 -10.60
N ASN A 3 10.17 -21.73 -10.52
CA ASN A 3 9.09 -20.80 -10.20
C ASN A 3 9.39 -20.20 -8.82
N LYS A 4 9.69 -18.89 -8.79
CA LYS A 4 9.85 -18.14 -7.55
C LYS A 4 8.50 -17.53 -7.19
N ALA A 5 8.00 -17.87 -6.01
CA ALA A 5 6.78 -17.30 -5.43
C ALA A 5 7.07 -16.76 -4.04
N MET A 6 6.42 -15.66 -3.69
CA MET A 6 6.42 -15.08 -2.35
C MET A 6 5.03 -15.26 -1.76
N GLY A 7 4.95 -15.84 -0.57
CA GLY A 7 3.69 -15.96 0.17
C GLY A 7 3.49 -14.75 1.06
N LEU A 8 2.33 -14.09 0.95
CA LEU A 8 1.94 -12.97 1.82
C LEU A 8 0.62 -13.31 2.53
N SER A 9 0.58 -13.16 3.86
CA SER A 9 -0.61 -13.36 4.68
C SER A 9 -0.46 -12.73 6.07
N PRO A 10 -1.42 -11.91 6.53
CA PRO A 10 -2.54 -11.36 5.77
C PRO A 10 -2.05 -10.37 4.70
N ALA A 11 -2.85 -10.18 3.64
CA ALA A 11 -2.50 -9.31 2.53
C ALA A 11 -3.75 -8.72 1.85
N CYS A 12 -3.60 -7.53 1.27
CA CYS A 12 -4.63 -6.90 0.46
C CYS A 12 -4.01 -6.28 -0.80
N LEU A 13 -4.81 -6.20 -1.86
CA LEU A 13 -4.48 -5.43 -3.05
C LEU A 13 -5.25 -4.11 -2.99
N LYS A 14 -4.55 -2.99 -3.08
CA LYS A 14 -5.15 -1.65 -3.04
C LYS A 14 -4.81 -0.87 -4.29
N THR A 15 -5.82 -0.42 -5.02
CA THR A 15 -5.64 0.56 -6.09
C THR A 15 -5.34 1.94 -5.50
N LEU A 16 -4.33 2.61 -6.04
CA LEU A 16 -3.88 3.92 -5.60
C LEU A 16 -4.80 5.02 -6.12
N ALA A 17 -5.32 5.82 -5.20
CA ALA A 17 -6.09 7.01 -5.52
C ALA A 17 -5.16 8.14 -6.00
N PRO A 18 -5.68 9.15 -6.73
CA PRO A 18 -4.88 10.30 -7.18
C PRO A 18 -4.15 11.07 -6.08
N VAL A 19 -4.63 11.03 -4.84
CA VAL A 19 -3.99 11.72 -3.71
C VAL A 19 -2.81 10.92 -3.11
N GLU A 20 -2.72 9.62 -3.41
CA GLU A 20 -1.71 8.71 -2.87
C GLU A 20 -0.52 8.54 -3.83
N ALA A 21 -0.66 8.93 -5.10
CA ALA A 21 0.29 8.65 -6.18
C ALA A 21 0.68 9.89 -7.02
N ASN A 22 0.60 11.07 -6.41
CA ASN A 22 0.89 12.41 -6.94
C ASN A 22 1.61 12.52 -8.26
N PRO A 23 2.93 12.72 -8.44
CA PRO A 23 4.03 13.12 -7.57
C PRO A 23 4.17 14.65 -7.31
N ASN A 24 3.25 15.49 -7.79
CA ASN A 24 3.36 16.96 -7.74
C ASN A 24 2.62 17.65 -6.57
N LYS A 25 2.05 16.92 -5.59
CA LYS A 25 1.43 17.50 -4.39
C LYS A 25 2.22 17.20 -3.11
N SER A 26 2.08 18.07 -2.11
CA SER A 26 2.96 18.09 -0.94
C SER A 26 2.64 17.08 0.18
N ASN A 27 1.77 16.08 -0.03
CA ASN A 27 1.29 15.17 1.04
C ASN A 27 1.29 13.68 0.61
N GLN A 28 2.29 13.25 -0.17
CA GLN A 28 2.25 11.99 -0.93
C GLN A 28 3.04 10.87 -0.26
N HIS A 29 3.01 10.91 1.06
CA HIS A 29 3.71 10.00 1.94
C HIS A 29 2.73 9.15 2.72
N GLU A 30 1.45 9.09 2.30
CA GLU A 30 0.40 8.44 3.06
C GLU A 30 -0.53 7.63 2.15
N LEU A 31 -0.86 6.42 2.58
CA LEU A 31 -1.98 5.66 2.06
C LEU A 31 -3.18 5.82 2.98
N ASN A 32 -4.37 5.93 2.40
CA ASN A 32 -5.62 5.96 3.15
C ASN A 32 -5.89 4.59 3.77
N GLY A 33 -6.24 4.59 5.05
CA GLY A 33 -6.59 3.40 5.82
C GLY A 33 -7.96 2.85 5.44
N VAL A 34 -7.99 2.03 4.39
CA VAL A 34 -9.16 1.27 3.96
C VAL A 34 -9.45 0.10 4.91
N ILE A 35 -10.64 -0.51 4.78
CA ILE A 35 -11.08 -1.61 5.66
C ILE A 35 -10.09 -2.78 5.68
N GLU A 36 -9.56 -3.16 4.52
CA GLU A 36 -8.60 -4.27 4.42
C GLU A 36 -7.24 -3.95 5.06
N LEU A 37 -6.77 -2.69 4.97
CA LEU A 37 -5.55 -2.28 5.67
C LEU A 37 -5.73 -2.28 7.19
N LYS A 38 -6.91 -1.87 7.67
CA LYS A 38 -7.27 -1.99 9.10
C LYS A 38 -7.34 -3.46 9.55
N ALA A 39 -7.80 -4.37 8.69
CA ALA A 39 -7.81 -5.81 9.00
C ALA A 39 -6.39 -6.40 9.09
N ILE A 40 -5.45 -5.89 8.30
CA ILE A 40 -4.04 -6.34 8.28
C ILE A 40 -3.22 -5.73 9.42
N LEU A 41 -3.32 -4.41 9.61
CA LEU A 41 -2.45 -3.63 10.51
C LEU A 41 -3.07 -3.40 11.89
N GLY A 42 -4.36 -3.71 12.06
CA GLY A 42 -5.12 -3.40 13.26
C GLY A 42 -5.57 -1.95 13.34
N LEU A 43 -6.13 -1.56 14.48
CA LEU A 43 -6.64 -0.20 14.73
C LEU A 43 -5.72 0.63 15.62
N ASN A 44 -4.75 0.00 16.27
CA ASN A 44 -3.78 0.68 17.13
C ASN A 44 -2.64 1.25 16.28
N ASP A 45 -2.07 2.37 16.74
CA ASP A 45 -0.88 2.93 16.14
C ASP A 45 0.28 1.94 16.19
N ALA A 46 1.05 1.86 15.10
CA ALA A 46 2.16 0.92 14.96
C ALA A 46 3.23 1.45 14.01
N ARG A 47 4.45 0.96 14.18
CA ARG A 47 5.57 1.19 13.25
C ARG A 47 6.10 -0.13 12.72
N TYR A 48 6.40 -0.15 11.44
CA TYR A 48 6.95 -1.31 10.76
C TYR A 48 8.13 -0.89 9.90
N SER A 49 9.15 -1.74 9.80
CA SER A 49 10.04 -1.67 8.65
C SER A 49 9.34 -2.33 7.47
N ALA A 50 9.35 -1.72 6.29
CA ALA A 50 8.65 -2.21 5.12
C ALA A 50 9.59 -2.28 3.90
N ILE A 51 9.42 -3.33 3.10
CA ILE A 51 10.10 -3.46 1.81
C ILE A 51 9.14 -3.05 0.71
N PHE A 52 9.45 -1.95 0.04
CA PHE A 52 8.79 -1.52 -1.17
C PHE A 52 9.49 -2.12 -2.39
N SER A 53 8.73 -2.52 -3.41
CA SER A 53 9.30 -2.99 -4.68
C SER A 53 8.37 -2.72 -5.87
N VAL A 54 8.93 -2.66 -7.08
CA VAL A 54 8.14 -2.58 -8.33
C VAL A 54 8.12 -3.94 -9.01
N ARG A 55 6.93 -4.47 -9.29
CA ARG A 55 6.78 -5.74 -10.00
C ARG A 55 7.33 -5.64 -11.42
N GLY A 56 8.32 -6.46 -11.72
CA GLY A 56 8.93 -6.55 -13.05
C GLY A 56 10.10 -5.60 -13.28
N GLU A 57 10.49 -4.82 -12.28
CA GLU A 57 11.63 -3.89 -12.35
C GLU A 57 12.61 -4.13 -11.19
N PRO A 58 13.91 -3.85 -11.36
CA PRO A 58 14.92 -4.00 -10.31
C PRO A 58 14.92 -2.80 -9.34
N ILE A 59 13.73 -2.36 -8.90
CA ILE A 59 13.57 -1.21 -7.99
C ILE A 59 12.98 -1.70 -6.68
N THR A 60 13.71 -1.45 -5.60
CA THR A 60 13.34 -1.82 -4.23
C THR A 60 13.81 -0.75 -3.26
N ALA A 61 13.07 -0.55 -2.16
CA ALA A 61 13.47 0.31 -1.05
C ALA A 61 13.05 -0.31 0.27
N ALA A 62 13.92 -0.31 1.28
CA ALA A 62 13.55 -0.63 2.65
C ALA A 62 13.40 0.70 3.41
N VAL A 63 12.19 0.97 3.92
CA VAL A 63 11.86 2.21 4.62
C VAL A 63 10.97 1.93 5.82
N ASP A 64 10.98 2.84 6.78
CA ASP A 64 10.05 2.78 7.89
C ASP A 64 8.67 3.33 7.49
N VAL A 65 7.64 2.71 8.05
CA VAL A 65 6.24 3.14 7.89
C VAL A 65 5.57 3.28 9.25
N THR A 66 4.66 4.24 9.35
CA THR A 66 3.87 4.50 10.56
C THR A 66 2.38 4.39 10.23
N TRP A 67 1.70 3.46 10.90
CA TRP A 67 0.25 3.34 10.87
C TRP A 67 -0.33 4.09 12.07
N TYR A 68 -1.28 4.99 11.84
CA TYR A 68 -1.85 5.82 12.90
C TYR A 68 -3.24 6.36 12.53
N ASP A 69 -4.01 6.77 13.55
CA ASP A 69 -5.23 7.56 13.33
C ASP A 69 -4.89 9.06 13.19
N ALA A 70 -4.98 9.58 11.96
CA ALA A 70 -4.73 10.99 11.66
C ALA A 70 -5.76 11.95 12.30
N ARG A 71 -6.83 11.40 12.88
CA ARG A 71 -7.88 12.12 13.60
C ARG A 71 -7.98 11.66 15.06
N ALA A 72 -6.93 11.10 15.65
CA ALA A 72 -6.93 10.62 17.05
C ALA A 72 -7.43 11.67 18.07
N ALA A 73 -7.20 12.97 17.83
CA ALA A 73 -7.68 14.06 18.69
C ALA A 73 -9.14 14.49 18.42
N HIS A 74 -9.78 13.97 17.38
CA HIS A 74 -11.16 14.30 17.02
C HIS A 74 -12.13 13.42 17.83
N PRO A 75 -13.19 14.00 18.44
CA PRO A 75 -14.01 13.29 19.42
C PRO A 75 -14.77 12.07 18.90
N THR A 76 -15.06 12.02 17.59
CA THR A 76 -15.96 10.99 17.00
C THR A 76 -15.51 10.46 15.64
N ARG A 77 -14.45 11.00 15.05
CA ARG A 77 -14.03 10.64 13.68
C ARG A 77 -12.64 10.01 13.75
N THR A 78 -12.52 8.84 13.15
CA THR A 78 -11.25 8.14 12.98
C THR A 78 -10.86 8.14 11.51
N GLU A 79 -9.60 8.37 11.21
CA GLU A 79 -9.06 8.36 9.86
C GLU A 79 -7.66 7.74 9.87
N HIS A 80 -7.60 6.42 9.76
CA HIS A 80 -6.31 5.73 9.71
C HIS A 80 -5.54 6.08 8.44
N ARG A 81 -4.22 6.22 8.58
CA ARG A 81 -3.29 6.45 7.47
C ARG A 81 -2.00 5.67 7.68
N LEU A 82 -1.44 5.17 6.58
CA LEU A 82 -0.12 4.55 6.57
C LEU A 82 0.87 5.55 5.99
N TYR A 83 1.61 6.22 6.86
CA TYR A 83 2.71 7.10 6.47
C TYR A 83 3.93 6.27 6.06
N PHE A 84 4.63 6.66 5.00
CA PHE A 84 5.87 6.08 4.52
C PHE A 84 6.87 7.16 4.13
N GLU A 85 8.15 6.91 4.38
CA GLU A 85 9.22 7.81 3.93
C GLU A 85 9.32 7.85 2.39
N THR A 86 9.80 8.97 1.84
CA THR A 86 10.07 9.11 0.39
C THR A 86 10.93 7.95 -0.09
N ASN A 87 10.50 7.28 -1.16
CA ASN A 87 11.22 6.15 -1.72
C ASN A 87 11.03 6.02 -3.23
N ALA A 88 12.03 5.44 -3.89
CA ALA A 88 12.10 5.29 -5.34
C ALA A 88 10.96 4.44 -5.94
N VAL A 89 10.25 3.64 -5.14
CA VAL A 89 9.10 2.84 -5.60
C VAL A 89 7.87 3.72 -5.70
N MET A 90 7.56 4.50 -4.66
CA MET A 90 6.41 5.40 -4.65
C MET A 90 6.60 6.61 -5.56
N GLU A 91 7.84 6.99 -5.91
CA GLU A 91 8.13 7.97 -6.98
C GLU A 91 7.68 7.50 -8.37
N ARG A 92 7.52 6.18 -8.57
CA ARG A 92 7.07 5.57 -9.83
C ARG A 92 5.57 5.35 -9.87
N ALA A 93 4.91 5.40 -8.72
CA ALA A 93 3.48 5.12 -8.60
C ALA A 93 2.65 6.19 -9.32
N GLN A 94 1.59 5.73 -9.99
CA GLN A 94 0.57 6.57 -10.61
C GLN A 94 -0.81 6.23 -10.08
N ALA A 95 -1.73 7.19 -10.20
CA ALA A 95 -3.12 6.96 -9.89
C ALA A 95 -3.67 5.80 -10.74
N GLY A 96 -4.29 4.82 -10.09
CA GLY A 96 -4.81 3.62 -10.75
C GLY A 96 -3.83 2.45 -10.83
N ASP A 97 -2.58 2.60 -10.39
CA ASP A 97 -1.71 1.46 -10.11
C ASP A 97 -2.22 0.67 -8.90
N ASP A 98 -1.88 -0.61 -8.82
CA ASP A 98 -2.19 -1.43 -7.67
C ASP A 98 -0.97 -1.57 -6.75
N LEU A 99 -1.21 -1.59 -5.46
CA LEU A 99 -0.20 -1.84 -4.43
C LEU A 99 -0.64 -3.06 -3.61
N LEU A 100 0.12 -4.15 -3.72
CA LEU A 100 -0.07 -5.33 -2.90
C LEU A 100 0.65 -5.12 -1.57
N ILE A 101 -0.09 -5.16 -0.47
CA ILE A 101 0.41 -4.89 0.88
C ILE A 101 0.16 -6.12 1.73
N GLY A 102 1.18 -6.66 2.40
CA GLY A 102 1.01 -7.81 3.27
C GLY A 102 2.29 -8.29 3.93
N PHE A 103 2.15 -9.20 4.87
CA PHE A 103 3.28 -9.76 5.63
C PHE A 103 3.78 -11.07 5.03
N ASP A 104 5.10 -11.26 4.96
CA ASP A 104 5.66 -12.57 4.68
C ASP A 104 5.67 -13.47 5.93
N LYS A 105 6.20 -14.69 5.79
CA LYS A 105 6.27 -15.68 6.88
C LYS A 105 7.20 -15.26 8.02
N GLN A 106 8.05 -14.27 7.81
CA GLN A 106 8.98 -13.71 8.78
C GLN A 106 8.40 -12.49 9.49
N GLY A 107 7.19 -12.05 9.12
CA GLY A 107 6.56 -10.84 9.66
C GLY A 107 7.10 -9.55 9.05
N GLN A 108 7.83 -9.62 7.93
CA GLN A 108 8.25 -8.44 7.19
C GLN A 108 7.08 -7.93 6.37
N LEU A 109 6.78 -6.63 6.49
CA LEU A 109 5.78 -5.97 5.66
C LEU A 109 6.35 -5.74 4.25
N HIS A 110 5.59 -6.11 3.23
CA HIS A 110 5.90 -5.87 1.82
C HIS A 110 4.85 -4.96 1.21
N CYS A 111 5.30 -3.99 0.43
CA CYS A 111 4.49 -3.08 -0.39
C CYS A 111 4.94 -3.19 -1.85
N ILE A 112 4.24 -3.97 -2.66
CA ILE A 112 4.65 -4.30 -4.03
C ILE A 112 3.79 -3.51 -5.01
N LEU A 113 4.39 -2.50 -5.64
CA LEU A 113 3.74 -1.72 -6.68
C LEU A 113 3.62 -2.57 -7.94
N ILE A 114 2.41 -2.64 -8.48
CA ILE A 114 2.07 -3.30 -9.73
C ILE A 114 1.61 -2.19 -10.68
N PRO A 115 2.53 -1.63 -11.50
CA PRO A 115 2.17 -0.60 -12.45
C PRO A 115 1.12 -1.10 -13.41
N ARG A 116 0.15 -0.26 -13.71
CA ARG A 116 -0.86 -0.57 -14.71
C ARG A 116 -0.22 -0.55 -16.09
N SER A 117 -0.43 -1.60 -16.87
CA SER A 117 -0.02 -1.61 -18.28
C SER A 117 -0.71 -0.46 -19.02
N ALA A 118 0.04 0.28 -19.85
CA ALA A 118 -0.49 1.40 -20.65
C ALA A 118 -1.64 1.01 -21.60
N ALA A 119 -1.85 -0.29 -21.84
CA ALA A 119 -2.94 -0.82 -22.66
C ALA A 119 -4.29 -0.83 -21.91
N GLY A 120 -4.90 0.34 -21.76
CA GLY A 120 -6.34 0.59 -21.92
C GLY A 120 -7.39 -0.12 -21.04
N GLY A 121 -7.06 -1.09 -20.19
CA GLY A 121 -8.06 -1.75 -19.34
C GLY A 121 -8.25 -0.97 -18.05
N GLY A 122 -9.27 -0.10 -17.93
CA GLY A 122 -9.76 0.44 -16.65
C GLY A 122 -9.68 -0.60 -15.54
N ALA A 123 -9.12 -0.28 -14.37
CA ALA A 123 -9.13 -1.23 -13.26
C ALA A 123 -10.60 -1.45 -12.89
N ASN A 124 -11.18 -2.60 -13.25
CA ASN A 124 -12.56 -2.95 -12.90
C ASN A 124 -12.61 -3.35 -11.42
N THR A 125 -12.41 -2.35 -10.55
CA THR A 125 -12.41 -2.47 -9.10
C THR A 125 -13.82 -2.40 -8.52
N ASP A 126 -14.77 -1.84 -9.27
CA ASP A 126 -16.19 -1.77 -8.90
C ASP A 126 -16.82 -3.17 -8.72
N ALA A 127 -16.21 -4.21 -9.32
CA ALA A 127 -16.64 -5.60 -9.17
C ALA A 127 -15.99 -6.34 -7.99
N TRP A 128 -15.07 -5.70 -7.25
CA TRP A 128 -14.37 -6.36 -6.15
C TRP A 128 -15.28 -6.37 -4.91
N VAL A 129 -15.55 -7.57 -4.42
CA VAL A 129 -16.33 -7.81 -3.20
C VAL A 129 -15.46 -8.55 -2.21
N SER A 130 -15.37 -8.05 -0.98
CA SER A 130 -14.79 -8.80 0.13
C SER A 130 -15.68 -10.04 0.35
N VAL A 131 -15.11 -11.23 0.14
CA VAL A 131 -15.79 -12.49 0.45
C VAL A 131 -15.55 -12.76 1.93
N THR A 132 -16.53 -12.41 2.77
CA THR A 132 -16.58 -12.77 4.20
C THR A 132 -16.94 -14.23 4.41
#